data_AF-G3H6Z5-F1
#
_entry.id   AF-G3H6Z5-F1
#
_cell.length_a   1.000
_cell.length_b   1.000
_cell.length_c   1.000
_cell.angle_alpha   90.00
_cell.angle_beta   90.00
_cell.angle_gamma   90.00
#
_symmetry.space_group_name_H-M   'P 1'
#
loop_
_entity.id
_entity.type
_entity.pdbx_description
1 polymer ?
#
loop_
_entity_poly.entity_id
_entity_poly.type
_entity_poly.pdbx_seq_one_letter_code
_entity_poly.pdbx_strand_id
1 'polypeptide(L)'
;MTKVAYPLGLCVGLFIYVAYIKWHRASAAQAFFTIAGAASGARWTQQAFSSPDSATHSHEVFYGIMFDAGSTGTRIHVFQFARLPGEGLYELCASRVSDVLRNKVHRAEEAQHVDFYAFSYYYDLAANFGLIDAEKGGSLVVGDFETAAKYVCRTLETQPPSSSFACMDLTYISLLLREFGFPRDKVLKVNKHHILGSTFHL
;
A
#
# COMPACT_ATOMS: atom_id res chain seq x y z
N MET A 1 39.76 57.84 -2.13
CA MET A 1 38.52 58.00 -1.36
C MET A 1 37.78 56.67 -1.35
N THR A 2 37.77 55.98 -0.21
CA THR A 2 37.08 54.71 0.03
C THR A 2 35.65 54.96 0.51
N LYS A 3 34.67 54.26 -0.07
CA LYS A 3 33.38 53.84 0.52
C LYS A 3 32.70 52.94 -0.51
N VAL A 4 32.87 51.62 -0.44
CA VAL A 4 32.10 50.70 0.44
C VAL A 4 30.61 50.97 0.30
N ALA A 5 30.00 50.35 -0.70
CA ALA A 5 28.56 50.14 -0.77
C ALA A 5 28.35 48.89 -1.61
N TYR A 6 28.17 47.74 -0.97
CA TYR A 6 27.28 46.64 -1.34
C TYR A 6 27.31 45.46 -0.32
N PRO A 7 27.52 45.65 1.02
CA PRO A 7 27.36 44.51 1.93
C PRO A 7 25.88 44.22 2.27
N LEU A 8 24.94 45.10 1.92
CA LEU A 8 23.53 44.95 2.34
C LEU A 8 22.71 44.02 1.44
N GLY A 9 22.93 44.01 0.13
CA GLY A 9 22.14 43.18 -0.79
C GLY A 9 22.44 41.68 -0.71
N LEU A 10 23.71 41.33 -0.50
CA LEU A 10 24.16 39.93 -0.44
C LEU A 10 23.71 39.26 0.87
N CYS A 11 23.67 40.02 1.97
CA CYS A 11 23.11 39.58 3.23
C CYS A 11 21.61 39.30 3.13
N VAL A 12 20.82 40.17 2.49
CA VAL A 12 19.37 39.98 2.34
C VAL A 12 19.06 38.71 1.51
N GLY A 13 19.81 38.46 0.43
CA GLY A 13 19.65 37.24 -0.36
C GLY A 13 19.98 35.97 0.42
N LEU A 14 21.05 35.98 1.22
CA LEU A 14 21.44 34.85 2.06
C LEU A 14 20.40 34.59 3.17
N PHE A 15 19.85 35.64 3.79
CA PHE A 15 18.79 35.51 4.80
C PHE A 15 17.51 34.90 4.21
N ILE A 16 17.09 35.33 3.02
CA ILE A 16 15.91 34.75 2.34
C ILE A 16 16.17 33.28 1.97
N TYR A 17 17.35 32.95 1.47
CA TYR A 17 17.72 31.57 1.11
C TYR A 17 17.79 30.65 2.34
N VAL A 18 18.39 31.11 3.44
CA VAL A 18 18.44 30.33 4.70
C VAL A 18 17.05 30.21 5.33
N ALA A 19 16.23 31.27 5.29
CA ALA A 19 14.84 31.21 5.73
C ALA A 19 14.01 30.23 4.89
N TYR A 20 14.22 30.20 3.57
CA TYR A 20 13.58 29.26 2.65
C TYR A 20 14.00 27.81 2.94
N ILE A 21 15.29 27.51 3.12
CA ILE A 21 15.79 26.18 3.50
C ILE A 21 15.22 25.75 4.86
N LYS A 22 15.16 26.67 5.83
CA LYS A 22 14.60 26.39 7.17
C LYS A 22 13.08 26.17 7.12
N TRP A 23 12.36 26.91 6.28
CA TRP A 23 10.92 26.74 6.03
C TRP A 23 10.62 25.40 5.34
N HIS A 24 11.42 25.01 4.34
CA HIS A 24 11.25 23.75 3.62
C HIS A 24 11.59 22.53 4.49
N ARG A 25 12.58 22.65 5.39
CA ARG A 25 12.86 21.63 6.42
C ARG A 25 11.79 21.59 7.52
N ALA A 26 11.19 22.72 7.88
CA ALA A 26 10.11 22.77 8.86
C ALA A 26 8.79 22.18 8.32
N SER A 27 8.47 22.37 7.03
CA SER A 27 7.33 21.72 6.38
C SER A 27 7.50 20.19 6.29
N ALA A 28 8.72 19.70 6.11
CA ALA A 28 9.00 18.27 6.18
C ALA A 28 8.85 17.71 7.62
N ALA A 29 9.11 18.52 8.65
CA ALA A 29 8.95 18.11 10.06
C ALA A 29 7.50 18.24 10.58
N GLN A 30 6.69 19.14 10.01
CA GLN A 30 5.28 19.32 10.41
C GLN A 30 4.33 18.24 9.88
N ALA A 31 4.74 17.48 8.86
CA ALA A 31 4.05 16.26 8.46
C ALA A 31 4.19 15.12 9.51
N PHE A 32 5.21 15.17 10.39
CA PHE A 32 5.43 14.13 11.42
C PHE A 32 4.89 14.49 12.81
N PHE A 33 4.71 15.77 13.17
CA PHE A 33 4.30 16.16 14.54
C PHE A 33 2.82 16.54 14.72
N THR A 34 2.06 16.76 13.64
CA THR A 34 0.63 17.14 13.77
C THR A 34 -0.27 15.94 14.09
N ILE A 35 0.17 14.70 13.85
CA ILE A 35 -0.59 13.48 14.19
C ILE A 35 -0.41 13.09 15.66
N ALA A 36 0.63 13.56 16.35
CA ALA A 36 0.89 13.21 17.75
C ALA A 36 0.17 14.12 18.78
N GLY A 37 -0.23 15.33 18.40
CA GLY A 37 -0.79 16.33 19.32
C GLY A 37 -2.31 16.38 19.44
N ALA A 38 -3.07 15.72 18.55
CA ALA A 38 -4.53 15.78 18.53
C ALA A 38 -5.23 14.62 19.25
N ALA A 39 -4.50 13.62 19.76
CA ALA A 39 -5.07 12.44 20.43
C ALA A 39 -4.88 12.42 21.96
N SER A 40 -4.32 13.47 22.56
CA SER A 40 -4.32 13.66 24.01
C SER A 40 -5.61 14.35 24.45
N GLY A 41 -6.72 13.60 24.50
CA GLY A 41 -7.98 14.22 24.92
C GLY A 41 -9.28 13.42 24.79
N ALA A 42 -9.28 12.09 25.00
CA ALA A 42 -10.53 11.38 25.25
C ALA A 42 -10.30 10.16 26.15
N ARG A 43 -10.59 10.39 27.42
CA ARG A 43 -10.79 9.48 28.55
C ARG A 43 -11.36 8.11 28.14
N TRP A 44 -10.51 7.09 28.20
CA TRP A 44 -10.87 5.67 28.18
C TRP A 44 -11.91 5.35 29.27
N THR A 45 -13.12 4.95 28.87
CA THR A 45 -13.94 4.08 29.73
C THR A 45 -13.53 2.65 29.45
N GLN A 46 -12.66 2.13 30.31
CA GLN A 46 -12.28 0.73 30.38
C GLN A 46 -13.47 -0.11 30.84
N GLN A 47 -13.92 -1.04 29.99
CA GLN A 47 -14.45 -2.31 30.49
C GLN A 47 -14.31 -3.41 29.42
N ALA A 48 -13.07 -3.75 29.10
CA ALA A 48 -12.74 -5.06 28.56
C ALA A 48 -12.37 -5.97 29.74
N PHE A 49 -13.26 -6.93 29.99
CA PHE A 49 -13.13 -7.99 30.98
C PHE A 49 -11.76 -8.68 30.84
N SER A 50 -10.88 -8.46 31.82
CA SER A 50 -9.62 -9.17 31.96
C SER A 50 -9.81 -10.27 33.00
N SER A 51 -9.51 -11.51 32.65
CA SER A 51 -9.31 -12.62 33.58
C SER A 51 -8.34 -13.65 32.98
N PRO A 52 -7.64 -14.42 33.83
CA PRO A 52 -6.17 -14.50 33.81
C PRO A 52 -5.60 -15.83 33.26
N ASP A 53 -4.31 -15.77 32.91
CA ASP A 53 -3.29 -16.82 32.82
C ASP A 53 -3.70 -18.26 32.47
N SER A 54 -3.18 -18.76 31.33
CA SER A 54 -2.56 -20.08 31.28
C SER A 54 -1.69 -20.22 30.02
N ALA A 55 -0.43 -20.57 30.22
CA ALA A 55 0.51 -20.90 29.18
C ALA A 55 0.08 -22.17 28.42
N THR A 56 -0.45 -22.01 27.21
CA THR A 56 -0.61 -23.10 26.23
C THR A 56 -0.48 -22.51 24.84
N HIS A 57 0.37 -23.10 23.99
CA HIS A 57 0.60 -22.75 22.58
C HIS A 57 -0.65 -22.16 21.91
N SER A 58 -0.70 -20.83 21.83
CA SER A 58 -1.86 -20.13 21.30
C SER A 58 -1.81 -20.21 19.78
N HIS A 59 -2.69 -21.03 19.21
CA HIS A 59 -3.05 -20.90 17.81
C HIS A 59 -3.67 -19.51 17.64
N GLU A 60 -2.89 -18.58 17.11
CA GLU A 60 -3.34 -17.21 16.88
C GLU A 60 -4.34 -17.23 15.72
N VAL A 61 -5.61 -16.95 16.04
CA VAL A 61 -6.70 -16.94 15.07
C VAL A 61 -6.99 -15.49 14.67
N PHE A 62 -6.85 -15.17 13.38
CA PHE A 62 -7.18 -13.87 12.81
C PHE A 62 -8.43 -13.95 11.95
N TYR A 63 -9.16 -12.84 11.84
CA TYR A 63 -10.32 -12.74 10.96
C TYR A 63 -10.12 -11.61 9.94
N GLY A 64 -10.46 -11.87 8.67
CA GLY A 64 -10.43 -10.87 7.61
C GLY A 64 -11.80 -10.77 6.95
N ILE A 65 -12.25 -9.56 6.64
CA ILE A 65 -13.51 -9.33 5.93
C ILE A 65 -13.19 -8.67 4.60
N MET A 66 -13.63 -9.28 3.50
CA MET A 66 -13.52 -8.72 2.16
C MET A 66 -14.91 -8.34 1.64
N PHE A 67 -15.06 -7.09 1.21
CA PHE A 67 -16.26 -6.59 0.57
C PHE A 67 -16.07 -6.58 -0.94
N ASP A 68 -16.77 -7.49 -1.63
CA ASP A 68 -16.84 -7.55 -3.09
C ASP A 68 -18.08 -6.76 -3.54
N ALA A 69 -17.85 -5.50 -3.94
CA ALA A 69 -18.91 -4.58 -4.36
C ALA A 69 -19.08 -4.63 -5.89
N GLY A 70 -20.17 -5.24 -6.36
CA GLY A 70 -20.57 -5.24 -7.77
C GLY A 70 -21.87 -4.48 -8.01
N SER A 71 -22.11 -4.01 -9.24
CA SER A 71 -23.35 -3.32 -9.64
C SER A 71 -24.61 -4.19 -9.49
N THR A 72 -24.44 -5.51 -9.44
CA THR A 72 -25.50 -6.51 -9.30
C THR A 72 -25.68 -7.00 -7.86
N GLY A 73 -24.91 -6.47 -6.90
CA GLY A 73 -24.99 -6.82 -5.48
C GLY A 73 -23.64 -6.79 -4.77
N THR A 74 -23.68 -6.62 -3.44
CA THR A 74 -22.50 -6.63 -2.57
C THR A 74 -22.38 -7.99 -1.87
N ARG A 75 -21.21 -8.63 -1.95
CA ARG A 75 -20.89 -9.87 -1.23
C ARG A 75 -19.88 -9.58 -0.13
N ILE A 76 -20.14 -10.12 1.06
CA ILE A 76 -19.23 -10.02 2.20
C ILE A 76 -18.63 -11.41 2.41
N HIS A 77 -17.31 -11.51 2.32
CA HIS A 77 -16.57 -12.73 2.61
C HIS A 77 -15.86 -12.55 3.95
N VAL A 78 -16.23 -13.39 4.93
CA VAL A 78 -15.55 -13.45 6.24
C VAL A 78 -14.62 -14.65 6.24
N PHE A 79 -13.34 -14.39 6.49
CA PHE A 79 -12.29 -15.39 6.53
C PHE A 79 -11.78 -15.54 7.95
N GLN A 80 -11.53 -16.79 8.35
CA GLN A 80 -10.82 -17.15 9.56
C GLN A 80 -9.46 -17.73 9.17
N PHE A 81 -8.40 -17.16 9.72
CA PHE A 81 -7.02 -17.59 9.54
C PHE A 81 -6.55 -18.20 10.86
N ALA A 82 -6.11 -19.45 10.85
CA ALA A 82 -5.44 -20.06 11.99
C ALA A 82 -3.95 -20.16 11.65
N ARG A 83 -3.09 -19.50 12.43
CA ARG A 83 -1.64 -19.59 12.25
C ARG A 83 -1.13 -20.92 12.80
N LEU A 84 -0.73 -21.84 11.92
CA LEU A 84 0.01 -23.04 12.30
C LEU A 84 1.51 -22.71 12.38
N PRO A 85 2.25 -23.21 13.39
CA PRO A 85 3.69 -22.97 13.47
C PRO A 85 4.42 -23.59 12.27
N GLY A 86 5.12 -22.77 11.48
CA GLY A 86 5.96 -23.23 10.36
C GLY A 86 5.34 -23.09 8.97
N GLU A 87 4.08 -22.65 8.84
CA GLU A 87 3.51 -22.25 7.54
C GLU A 87 3.71 -20.75 7.30
N GLY A 88 4.17 -20.39 6.10
CA GLY A 88 4.32 -19.01 5.70
C GLY A 88 2.97 -18.35 5.45
N LEU A 89 2.81 -17.12 5.95
CA LEU A 89 1.58 -16.34 5.85
C LEU A 89 1.21 -16.06 4.39
N TYR A 90 2.21 -15.93 3.53
CA TYR A 90 2.00 -15.74 2.08
C TYR A 90 1.28 -16.95 1.46
N GLU A 91 1.71 -18.17 1.77
CA GLU A 91 1.11 -19.41 1.24
C GLU A 91 -0.35 -19.55 1.69
N LEU A 92 -0.65 -19.20 2.94
CA LEU A 92 -2.01 -19.17 3.47
C LEU A 92 -2.88 -18.15 2.72
N CYS A 93 -2.40 -16.92 2.55
CA CYS A 93 -3.10 -15.89 1.77
C CYS A 93 -3.30 -16.33 0.32
N ALA A 94 -2.26 -16.88 -0.32
CA ALA A 94 -2.30 -17.31 -1.71
C ALA A 94 -3.30 -18.43 -1.94
N SER A 95 -3.36 -19.43 -1.04
CA SER A 95 -4.36 -20.49 -1.10
C SER A 95 -5.78 -19.93 -1.01
N ARG A 96 -6.03 -19.01 -0.07
CA ARG A 96 -7.37 -18.44 0.14
C ARG A 96 -7.81 -17.54 -1.02
N VAL A 97 -6.92 -16.69 -1.50
CA VAL A 97 -7.18 -15.85 -2.69
C VAL A 97 -7.45 -16.72 -3.91
N SER A 98 -6.69 -17.80 -4.09
CA SER A 98 -6.91 -18.73 -5.22
C SER A 98 -8.32 -19.32 -5.19
N ASP A 99 -8.81 -19.72 -4.01
CA ASP A 99 -10.19 -20.21 -3.85
C ASP A 99 -11.25 -19.15 -4.21
N VAL A 100 -10.99 -17.88 -3.87
CA VAL A 100 -11.90 -16.76 -4.18
C VAL A 100 -11.97 -16.50 -5.69
N LEU A 101 -10.83 -16.55 -6.38
CA LEU A 101 -10.70 -16.25 -7.81
C LEU A 101 -11.08 -17.44 -8.71
N ARG A 102 -11.02 -18.65 -8.17
CA ARG A 102 -11.28 -19.89 -8.90
C ARG A 102 -12.63 -19.84 -9.64
N ASN A 103 -12.58 -20.10 -10.95
CA ASN A 103 -13.73 -20.12 -11.86
C ASN A 103 -14.51 -18.80 -11.95
N LYS A 104 -13.98 -17.68 -11.45
CA LYS A 104 -14.62 -16.35 -11.51
C LYS A 104 -13.89 -15.38 -12.44
N VAL A 105 -12.65 -15.68 -12.82
CA VAL A 105 -11.84 -14.85 -13.70
C VAL A 105 -11.83 -15.45 -15.10
N HIS A 106 -12.25 -14.67 -16.09
CA HIS A 106 -12.08 -15.03 -17.49
C HIS A 106 -10.67 -14.67 -17.94
N ARG A 107 -9.99 -15.63 -18.55
CA ARG A 107 -8.64 -15.45 -19.07
C ARG A 107 -8.69 -14.70 -20.41
N ALA A 108 -7.82 -13.71 -20.58
CA ALA A 108 -7.61 -12.99 -21.83
C ALA A 108 -6.29 -13.44 -22.45
N GLU A 109 -6.33 -14.31 -23.46
CA GLU A 109 -5.12 -14.89 -24.06
C GLU A 109 -4.26 -13.85 -24.81
N GLU A 110 -4.89 -12.80 -25.32
CA GLU A 110 -4.25 -11.68 -25.99
C GLU A 110 -3.46 -10.80 -25.01
N ALA A 111 -3.77 -10.93 -23.70
CA ALA A 111 -3.23 -10.04 -22.68
C ALA A 111 -1.69 -10.13 -22.56
N GLN A 112 -1.13 -11.28 -22.92
CA GLN A 112 0.30 -11.52 -22.91
C GLN A 112 1.05 -10.70 -24.00
N HIS A 113 0.41 -10.39 -25.14
CA HIS A 113 1.09 -9.81 -26.31
C HIS A 113 0.86 -8.31 -26.52
N VAL A 114 -0.17 -7.72 -25.92
CA VAL A 114 -0.47 -6.29 -26.10
C VAL A 114 -0.04 -5.45 -24.89
N ASP A 115 0.14 -4.15 -25.08
CA ASP A 115 0.46 -3.23 -23.98
C ASP A 115 -0.74 -3.07 -23.05
N PHE A 116 -0.51 -3.16 -21.74
CA PHE A 116 -1.55 -2.92 -20.73
C PHE A 116 -1.20 -1.75 -19.83
N TYR A 117 -2.25 -1.00 -19.52
CA TYR A 117 -2.23 0.07 -18.55
C TYR A 117 -3.06 -0.33 -17.34
N ALA A 118 -2.50 -0.14 -16.16
CA ALA A 118 -3.16 -0.37 -14.89
C ALA A 118 -3.34 0.97 -14.17
N PHE A 119 -4.50 1.15 -13.55
CA PHE A 119 -4.91 2.41 -12.95
C PHE A 119 -5.46 2.19 -11.54
N SER A 120 -5.74 3.28 -10.84
CA SER A 120 -6.44 3.27 -9.55
C SER A 120 -5.69 2.42 -8.52
N TYR A 121 -6.33 1.41 -7.95
CA TYR A 121 -5.78 0.64 -6.85
C TYR A 121 -4.46 -0.08 -7.17
N TYR A 122 -4.23 -0.46 -8.44
CA TYR A 122 -2.92 -0.98 -8.87
C TYR A 122 -1.81 0.07 -8.74
N TYR A 123 -2.13 1.33 -9.05
CA TYR A 123 -1.23 2.47 -8.87
C TYR A 123 -0.99 2.72 -7.38
N ASP A 124 -2.05 2.78 -6.57
CA ASP A 124 -1.93 3.06 -5.14
C ASP A 124 -1.03 2.04 -4.44
N LEU A 125 -1.22 0.75 -4.73
CA LEU A 125 -0.35 -0.31 -4.20
C LEU A 125 1.08 -0.18 -4.72
N ALA A 126 1.28 0.02 -6.02
CA ALA A 126 2.61 0.16 -6.59
C ALA A 126 3.37 1.35 -5.99
N ALA A 127 2.71 2.49 -5.80
CA ALA A 127 3.30 3.68 -5.19
C ALA A 127 3.57 3.47 -3.69
N ASN A 128 2.61 2.92 -2.94
CA ASN A 128 2.73 2.71 -1.49
C ASN A 128 3.85 1.73 -1.12
N PHE A 129 4.11 0.74 -1.98
CA PHE A 129 5.20 -0.24 -1.79
C PHE A 129 6.47 0.11 -2.57
N GLY A 130 6.56 1.32 -3.15
CA GLY A 130 7.77 1.80 -3.81
C GLY A 130 8.16 1.03 -5.08
N LEU A 131 7.19 0.37 -5.72
CA LEU A 131 7.39 -0.32 -7.00
C LEU A 131 7.48 0.67 -8.17
N ILE A 132 6.93 1.87 -7.99
CA ILE A 132 6.97 2.98 -8.95
C ILE A 132 7.17 4.31 -8.23
N ASP A 133 7.47 5.36 -9.00
CA ASP A 133 7.49 6.74 -8.49
C ASP A 133 6.06 7.23 -8.24
N ALA A 134 5.79 7.71 -7.01
CA ALA A 134 4.45 8.12 -6.57
C ALA A 134 3.94 9.44 -7.19
N GLU A 135 4.79 10.19 -7.89
CA GLU A 135 4.42 11.43 -8.58
C GLU A 135 4.33 11.24 -10.09
N LYS A 136 5.25 10.45 -10.65
CA LYS A 136 5.39 10.25 -12.10
C LYS A 136 4.70 8.99 -12.62
N GLY A 137 4.36 8.05 -11.74
CA GLY A 137 4.00 6.70 -12.14
C GLY A 137 5.21 5.94 -12.71
N GLY A 138 4.95 4.99 -13.60
CA GLY A 138 6.02 4.24 -14.25
C GLY A 138 5.56 2.95 -14.90
N SER A 139 6.46 1.99 -14.95
CA SER A 139 6.19 0.64 -15.42
C SER A 139 6.74 -0.35 -14.41
N LEU A 140 6.00 -1.42 -14.17
CA LEU A 140 6.42 -2.49 -13.27
C LEU A 140 6.13 -3.84 -13.91
N VAL A 141 6.80 -4.87 -13.42
CA VAL A 141 6.60 -6.26 -13.87
C VAL A 141 5.54 -6.92 -12.98
N VAL A 142 4.66 -7.74 -13.54
CA VAL A 142 3.61 -8.43 -12.77
C VAL A 142 4.17 -9.21 -11.57
N GLY A 143 5.34 -9.83 -11.73
CA GLY A 143 6.06 -10.52 -10.66
C GLY A 143 6.53 -9.63 -9.50
N ASP A 144 6.60 -8.31 -9.69
CA ASP A 144 6.98 -7.37 -8.63
C ASP A 144 5.91 -7.32 -7.53
N PHE A 145 4.62 -7.40 -7.90
CA PHE A 145 3.54 -7.52 -6.92
C PHE A 145 3.66 -8.79 -6.08
N GLU A 146 4.01 -9.92 -6.69
CA GLU A 146 4.21 -11.19 -5.98
C GLU A 146 5.39 -11.10 -5.00
N THR A 147 6.47 -10.46 -5.43
CA THR A 147 7.68 -10.26 -4.61
C THR A 147 7.39 -9.35 -3.43
N ALA A 148 6.67 -8.24 -3.66
CA ALA A 148 6.21 -7.34 -2.61
C ALA A 148 5.28 -8.06 -1.63
N ALA A 149 4.35 -8.90 -2.11
CA ALA A 149 3.47 -9.69 -1.27
C ALA A 149 4.26 -10.59 -0.32
N LYS A 150 5.21 -11.39 -0.83
CA LYS A 150 6.05 -12.28 -0.01
C LYS A 150 6.81 -11.51 1.06
N TYR A 151 7.39 -10.36 0.69
CA TYR A 151 8.12 -9.51 1.63
C TYR A 151 7.21 -8.98 2.74
N VAL A 152 6.04 -8.44 2.38
CA VAL A 152 5.09 -7.85 3.33
C VAL A 152 4.49 -8.93 4.24
N CYS A 153 4.07 -10.07 3.69
CA CYS A 153 3.53 -11.19 4.46
C CYS A 153 4.57 -11.73 5.46
N ARG A 154 5.85 -11.84 5.06
CA ARG A 154 6.92 -12.24 5.99
C ARG A 154 7.17 -11.22 7.09
N THR A 155 7.10 -9.92 6.77
CA THR A 155 7.34 -8.87 7.77
C THR A 155 6.23 -8.84 8.82
N LEU A 156 4.98 -9.02 8.40
CA LEU A 156 3.79 -9.18 9.25
C LEU A 156 3.93 -10.29 10.29
N GLU A 157 4.65 -11.37 9.97
CA GLU A 157 4.88 -12.46 10.92
C GLU A 157 5.74 -12.07 12.11
N THR A 158 6.54 -10.99 11.98
CA THR A 158 7.59 -10.59 12.93
C THR A 158 7.32 -9.26 13.62
N GLN A 159 6.51 -8.38 13.03
CA GLN A 159 6.12 -7.09 13.60
C GLN A 159 4.64 -6.83 13.28
N PRO A 160 3.79 -6.47 14.26
CA PRO A 160 2.42 -6.06 13.98
C PRO A 160 2.44 -4.70 13.27
N PRO A 161 1.98 -4.57 12.01
CA PRO A 161 2.14 -3.35 11.24
C PRO A 161 0.89 -2.48 11.26
N SER A 162 1.12 -1.21 10.90
CA SER A 162 0.14 -0.14 10.75
C SER A 162 -0.89 -0.32 9.62
N SER A 163 -0.81 -1.39 8.81
CA SER A 163 -1.80 -1.73 7.79
C SER A 163 -1.97 -3.26 7.65
N SER A 164 -2.99 -3.79 8.33
CA SER A 164 -3.22 -5.24 8.47
C SER A 164 -3.62 -5.98 7.19
N PHE A 165 -3.87 -5.27 6.08
CA PHE A 165 -4.46 -5.85 4.85
C PHE A 165 -3.49 -5.90 3.65
N ALA A 166 -2.33 -5.24 3.74
CA ALA A 166 -1.39 -5.12 2.64
C ALA A 166 -0.90 -6.46 2.06
N CYS A 167 -0.63 -7.46 2.91
CA CYS A 167 -0.24 -8.81 2.47
C CYS A 167 -1.36 -9.45 1.63
N MET A 168 -2.61 -9.34 2.08
CA MET A 168 -3.75 -9.88 1.36
C MET A 168 -3.96 -9.15 0.03
N ASP A 169 -3.89 -7.82 0.02
CA ASP A 169 -4.13 -6.99 -1.16
C ASP A 169 -3.09 -7.25 -2.27
N LEU A 170 -1.80 -7.28 -1.91
CA LEU A 170 -0.72 -7.60 -2.86
C LEU A 170 -0.83 -9.05 -3.37
N THR A 171 -1.19 -9.99 -2.49
CA THR A 171 -1.43 -11.38 -2.89
C THR A 171 -2.61 -11.50 -3.84
N TYR A 172 -3.70 -10.77 -3.57
CA TYR A 172 -4.89 -10.72 -4.38
C TYR A 172 -4.59 -10.22 -5.79
N ILE A 173 -3.95 -9.05 -5.92
CA ILE A 173 -3.59 -8.49 -7.23
C ILE A 173 -2.63 -9.40 -8.00
N SER A 174 -1.60 -9.92 -7.32
CA SER A 174 -0.64 -10.85 -7.92
C SER A 174 -1.35 -12.05 -8.56
N LEU A 175 -2.26 -12.71 -7.82
CA LEU A 175 -2.98 -13.88 -8.32
C LEU A 175 -4.04 -13.51 -9.35
N LEU A 176 -4.76 -12.41 -9.17
CA LEU A 176 -5.76 -11.93 -10.14
C LEU A 176 -5.12 -11.70 -11.51
N LEU A 177 -3.98 -11.02 -11.58
CA LEU A 177 -3.27 -10.77 -12.85
C LEU A 177 -2.83 -12.08 -13.52
N ARG A 178 -2.37 -13.06 -12.73
CA ARG A 178 -1.98 -14.37 -13.25
C ARG A 178 -3.17 -15.16 -13.78
N GLU A 179 -4.27 -15.20 -13.05
CA GLU A 179 -5.52 -15.86 -13.47
C GLU A 179 -6.12 -15.20 -14.71
N PHE A 180 -5.98 -13.88 -14.84
CA PHE A 180 -6.37 -13.14 -16.04
C PHE A 180 -5.54 -13.51 -17.28
N GLY A 181 -4.37 -14.12 -17.10
CA GLY A 181 -3.51 -14.61 -18.18
C GLY A 181 -2.21 -13.83 -18.37
N PHE A 182 -1.89 -12.90 -17.48
CA PHE A 182 -0.61 -12.19 -17.57
C PHE A 182 0.56 -13.07 -17.13
N PRO A 183 1.61 -13.20 -17.94
CA PRO A 183 2.84 -13.87 -17.52
C PRO A 183 3.58 -13.03 -16.47
N ARG A 184 4.39 -13.67 -15.64
CA ARG A 184 5.04 -13.01 -14.49
C ARG A 184 6.00 -11.89 -14.92
N ASP A 185 6.60 -12.02 -16.09
CA ASP A 185 7.52 -11.05 -16.71
C ASP A 185 6.80 -9.97 -17.52
N LYS A 186 5.46 -10.00 -17.60
CA LYS A 186 4.69 -8.95 -18.29
C LYS A 186 4.91 -7.61 -17.61
N VAL A 187 5.21 -6.59 -18.43
CA VAL A 187 5.28 -5.21 -18.00
C VAL A 187 3.89 -4.56 -18.07
N LEU A 188 3.50 -3.89 -16.98
CA LEU A 188 2.31 -3.05 -16.88
C LEU A 188 2.74 -1.59 -16.76
N LYS A 189 2.07 -0.71 -17.52
CA LYS A 189 2.24 0.75 -17.39
C LYS A 189 1.25 1.26 -16.35
N VAL A 190 1.75 1.96 -15.32
CA VAL A 190 0.94 2.38 -14.17
C VAL A 190 1.07 3.88 -14.00
N ASN A 191 -0.06 4.59 -14.08
CA ASN A 191 -0.08 6.05 -14.03
C ASN A 191 -1.11 6.54 -13.04
N LYS A 192 -0.82 7.69 -12.42
CA LYS A 192 -1.78 8.41 -11.59
C LYS A 192 -2.91 8.92 -12.49
N HIS A 193 -4.09 8.35 -12.37
CA HIS A 193 -5.26 8.80 -13.10
C HIS A 193 -6.37 9.16 -12.11
N HIS A 194 -6.69 10.45 -12.01
CA HIS A 194 -7.88 10.90 -11.30
C HIS A 194 -9.10 10.59 -12.18
N ILE A 195 -9.94 9.62 -11.77
CA ILE A 195 -11.20 9.26 -12.46
C ILE A 195 -12.29 10.32 -12.23
N LEU A 196 -11.94 11.61 -12.33
CA LEU A 196 -12.89 12.69 -12.56
C LEU A 196 -12.53 13.33 -13.90
N GLY A 197 -13.08 12.78 -14.99
CA GLY A 197 -13.29 13.53 -16.23
C GLY A 197 -12.21 13.51 -17.32
N SER A 198 -11.33 12.51 -17.37
CA SER A 198 -10.38 12.41 -18.50
C SER A 198 -10.94 11.57 -19.65
N THR A 199 -11.21 12.22 -20.78
CA THR A 199 -11.34 11.58 -22.09
C THR A 199 -10.03 10.86 -22.40
N PHE A 200 -10.06 9.53 -22.55
CA PHE A 200 -8.93 8.77 -23.04
C PHE A 200 -8.69 9.15 -24.51
N HIS A 201 -7.72 10.02 -24.77
CA HIS A 201 -7.14 10.15 -26.11
C HIS A 201 -6.05 9.10 -26.24
N LEU A 202 -6.44 7.95 -26.81
CA LEU A 202 -5.54 6.94 -27.37
C LEU A 202 -4.97 7.42 -28.71
#